data_AF-A0A858RJB0-F1
#
_entry.id   AF-A0A858RJB0-F1
#
_cell.length_a   1.000
_cell.length_b   1.000
_cell.length_c   1.000
_cell.angle_alpha   90.00
_cell.angle_beta   90.00
_cell.angle_gamma   90.00
#
_symmetry.space_group_name_H-M   'P 1'
#
loop_
_entity.id
_entity.type
_entity.pdbx_description
1 polymer ?
#
loop_
_entity_poly.entity_id
_entity_poly.type
_entity_poly.pdbx_seq_one_letter_code
_entity_poly.pdbx_strand_id
1 'polypeptide(L)'
;MRIRKCLQILLLAVVVAVLACLWLIGPKIGNMKAEYATAEVIRDLTTYVAGHDGEWPSSAAAFRKEVPTDVWIDYSLTAERILATPEILKDSVRPKAGKFQTYPHHGRDLSILLDAMRKAKSEADPARD
;
A
#
# COMPACT_ATOMS: atom_id res chain seq x y z
N MET A 1 8.04 -49.43 -26.64
CA MET A 1 8.71 -48.10 -26.79
C MET A 1 7.75 -46.92 -26.95
N ARG A 2 6.57 -47.07 -27.59
CA ARG A 2 5.59 -45.97 -27.79
C ARG A 2 4.96 -45.42 -26.49
N ILE A 3 4.64 -46.29 -25.53
CA ILE A 3 3.99 -45.90 -24.25
C ILE A 3 4.86 -44.95 -23.42
N ARG A 4 6.19 -45.17 -23.37
CA ARG A 4 7.13 -44.29 -22.66
C ARG A 4 7.18 -42.87 -23.26
N LYS A 5 7.09 -42.75 -24.59
CA LYS A 5 7.07 -41.44 -25.27
C LYS A 5 5.76 -40.69 -25.00
N CYS A 6 4.62 -41.37 -25.01
CA CYS A 6 3.33 -40.75 -24.66
C CYS A 6 3.31 -40.24 -23.20
N LEU A 7 3.86 -41.02 -22.27
CA LEU A 7 3.95 -40.59 -20.87
C LEU A 7 4.85 -39.36 -20.69
N GLN A 8 5.99 -39.31 -21.38
CA GLN A 8 6.91 -38.15 -21.34
C GLN A 8 6.27 -36.87 -21.92
N ILE A 9 5.53 -36.99 -23.02
CA ILE A 9 4.82 -35.84 -23.63
C ILE A 9 3.73 -35.31 -22.69
N LEU A 10 2.98 -36.21 -22.05
CA LEU A 10 1.92 -35.82 -21.12
C LEU A 10 2.49 -35.13 -19.87
N LEU A 11 3.60 -35.64 -19.33
CA LEU A 11 4.30 -35.02 -18.20
C LEU A 11 4.83 -33.63 -18.57
N LEU A 12 5.43 -33.47 -19.75
CA LEU A 12 5.90 -32.17 -20.24
C LEU A 12 4.75 -31.18 -20.39
N ALA A 13 3.61 -31.61 -20.96
CA ALA A 13 2.43 -30.76 -21.12
C ALA A 13 1.88 -30.27 -19.76
N VAL A 14 1.85 -31.15 -18.75
CA VAL A 14 1.43 -30.77 -17.38
C VAL A 14 2.40 -29.76 -16.78
N VAL A 15 3.71 -29.97 -16.90
CA VAL A 15 4.72 -29.02 -16.39
C VAL A 15 4.58 -27.66 -17.06
N VAL A 16 4.42 -27.61 -18.39
CA VAL A 16 4.22 -26.36 -19.13
C VAL A 16 2.93 -25.66 -18.70
N ALA A 17 1.84 -26.40 -18.52
CA ALA A 17 0.56 -25.83 -18.06
C ALA A 17 0.68 -25.24 -16.64
N VAL A 18 1.37 -25.92 -15.72
CA VAL A 18 1.61 -25.41 -14.37
C VAL A 18 2.46 -24.14 -14.39
N LEU A 19 3.55 -24.13 -15.17
CA LEU A 19 4.40 -22.94 -15.30
C LEU A 19 3.64 -21.76 -15.90
N ALA A 20 2.79 -22.00 -16.91
CA ALA A 20 1.94 -20.97 -17.51
C ALA A 20 0.93 -20.40 -16.49
N CYS A 21 0.29 -21.27 -15.69
CA CYS A 21 -0.62 -20.83 -14.62
C CYS A 21 0.11 -20.00 -13.56
N LEU A 22 1.28 -20.43 -13.11
CA LEU A 22 2.09 -19.70 -12.12
C LEU A 22 2.50 -18.32 -12.65
N TRP A 23 2.89 -18.23 -13.93
CA TRP A 23 3.27 -16.97 -14.56
C TRP A 23 2.10 -15.98 -14.66
N LEU A 24 0.88 -16.48 -14.90
CA LEU A 24 -0.32 -15.64 -14.97
C LEU A 24 -0.82 -15.17 -13.59
N ILE A 25 -0.71 -16.01 -12.56
CA ILE A 25 -1.27 -15.73 -11.23
C ILE A 25 -0.27 -15.00 -10.33
N GLY A 26 1.02 -15.28 -10.45
CA GLY A 26 2.08 -14.70 -9.63
C GLY A 26 2.02 -13.17 -9.49
N PRO A 27 1.93 -12.42 -10.61
CA PRO A 27 1.81 -10.96 -10.56
C PRO A 27 0.57 -10.47 -9.81
N LYS A 28 -0.57 -11.18 -9.91
CA LYS A 28 -1.80 -10.81 -9.20
C LYS A 28 -1.65 -10.96 -7.69
N ILE A 29 -1.02 -12.04 -7.23
CA ILE A 29 -0.75 -12.27 -5.80
C ILE A 29 0.21 -11.20 -5.27
N GLY A 30 1.25 -10.86 -6.03
CA GLY A 30 2.19 -9.80 -5.66
C GLY A 30 1.52 -8.43 -5.50
N ASN A 31 0.69 -8.04 -6.48
CA ASN A 31 -0.07 -6.80 -6.42
C ASN A 31 -1.04 -6.77 -5.23
N MET A 32 -1.74 -7.88 -4.99
CA MET A 32 -2.66 -8.00 -3.85
C MET A 32 -1.92 -7.80 -2.53
N LYS A 33 -0.79 -8.47 -2.34
CA LYS A 33 0.03 -8.31 -1.14
C LYS A 33 0.44 -6.85 -0.93
N ALA A 34 0.94 -6.19 -1.97
CA ALA A 34 1.37 -4.79 -1.89
C ALA A 34 0.23 -3.83 -1.55
N GLU A 35 -0.96 -4.06 -2.11
CA GLU A 35 -2.15 -3.24 -1.82
C GLU A 35 -2.60 -3.37 -0.36
N TYR A 36 -2.65 -4.59 0.18
CA TYR A 36 -2.97 -4.81 1.60
C TYR A 36 -1.89 -4.27 2.54
N ALA A 37 -0.61 -4.45 2.20
CA ALA A 37 0.50 -3.88 2.96
C ALA A 37 0.43 -2.35 3.00
N THR A 38 0.04 -1.72 1.89
CA THR A 38 -0.16 -0.27 1.83
C THR A 38 -1.33 0.16 2.71
N ALA A 39 -2.44 -0.60 2.71
CA ALA A 39 -3.58 -0.30 3.58
C ALA A 39 -3.21 -0.36 5.06
N GLU A 40 -2.40 -1.34 5.47
CA GLU A 40 -1.85 -1.42 6.83
C GLU A 40 -1.02 -0.18 7.16
N VAL A 41 -0.10 0.21 6.27
CA VAL A 41 0.72 1.41 6.42
C VAL A 41 -0.15 2.67 6.58
N ILE A 42 -1.24 2.82 5.82
CA ILE A 42 -2.13 3.98 5.94
C ILE A 42 -2.78 4.04 7.33
N ARG A 43 -3.16 2.90 7.90
CA ARG A 43 -3.74 2.83 9.27
C ARG A 43 -2.71 3.20 10.34
N ASP A 44 -1.47 2.74 10.17
CA ASP A 44 -0.37 3.11 11.06
C ASP A 44 -0.07 4.62 10.98
N LEU A 45 -0.02 5.17 9.77
CA LEU A 45 0.13 6.61 9.54
C LEU A 45 -1.01 7.40 10.21
N THR A 46 -2.24 6.91 10.11
CA THR A 46 -3.41 7.55 10.76
C THR A 46 -3.21 7.59 12.28
N THR A 47 -2.74 6.49 12.86
CA THR A 47 -2.47 6.40 14.30
C THR A 47 -1.33 7.34 14.70
N TYR A 48 -0.26 7.39 13.92
CA TYR A 48 0.88 8.26 14.16
C TYR A 48 0.48 9.74 14.13
N VAL A 49 -0.19 10.16 13.06
CA VAL A 49 -0.69 11.53 12.87
C VAL A 49 -1.58 11.96 14.03
N ALA A 50 -2.51 11.10 14.46
CA ALA A 50 -3.39 11.38 15.58
C ALA A 50 -2.64 11.51 16.92
N GLY A 51 -1.50 10.84 17.07
CA GLY A 51 -0.65 10.92 18.27
C GLY A 51 0.45 11.98 18.21
N HIS A 52 0.65 12.65 17.08
CA HIS A 52 1.71 13.63 16.85
C HIS A 52 1.15 14.91 16.21
N ASP A 53 0.06 15.45 16.74
CA ASP A 53 -0.50 16.77 16.38
C ASP A 53 -0.69 17.01 14.87
N GLY A 54 -1.02 15.94 14.15
CA GLY A 54 -1.29 16.01 12.71
C GLY A 54 -0.02 16.00 11.84
N GLU A 55 1.15 15.74 12.41
CA GLU A 55 2.42 15.75 11.69
C GLU A 55 2.57 14.56 10.73
N TRP A 56 3.14 14.85 9.56
CA TRP A 56 3.56 13.83 8.63
C TRP A 56 4.93 13.27 9.05
N PRO A 57 5.15 11.95 9.07
CA PRO A 57 6.42 11.41 9.50
C PRO A 57 7.56 11.82 8.57
N SER A 58 8.70 12.20 9.15
CA SER A 58 9.92 12.56 8.41
C SER A 58 10.71 11.35 7.91
N SER A 59 10.40 10.15 8.41
CA SER A 59 11.04 8.90 7.99
C SER A 59 10.19 7.69 8.37
N ALA A 60 10.53 6.52 7.81
CA ALA A 60 9.94 5.25 8.21
C ALA A 60 10.03 5.01 9.72
N ALA A 61 11.22 5.23 10.28
CA ALA A 61 11.52 4.99 11.69
C ALA A 61 10.73 5.88 12.66
N ALA A 62 10.20 7.02 12.19
CA ALA A 62 9.41 7.93 13.02
C ALA A 62 8.09 7.30 13.46
N PHE A 63 7.44 6.51 12.60
CA PHE A 63 6.12 5.96 12.88
C PHE A 63 6.06 4.43 12.97
N ARG A 64 7.00 3.71 12.36
CA ARG A 64 7.07 2.24 12.48
C ARG A 64 8.48 1.70 12.34
N LYS A 65 8.72 0.55 12.98
CA LYS A 65 10.04 -0.12 12.96
C LYS A 65 10.47 -0.55 11.55
N GLU A 66 9.53 -1.05 10.75
CA GLU A 66 9.81 -1.57 9.42
C GLU A 66 8.62 -1.33 8.49
N VAL A 67 8.84 -0.61 7.39
CA VAL A 67 7.85 -0.42 6.32
C VAL A 67 7.99 -1.57 5.32
N PRO A 68 6.89 -2.23 4.92
CA PRO A 68 6.94 -3.29 3.92
C PRO A 68 7.61 -2.79 2.64
N THR A 69 8.50 -3.61 2.09
CA THR A 69 9.35 -3.23 0.94
C THR A 69 8.57 -2.95 -0.35
N ASP A 70 7.33 -3.39 -0.41
CA ASP A 70 6.37 -3.20 -1.50
C ASP A 70 5.50 -1.94 -1.34
N VAL A 71 5.73 -1.13 -0.30
CA VAL A 71 5.07 0.16 -0.09
C VAL A 71 6.06 1.30 -0.34
N TRP A 72 5.57 2.36 -0.96
CA TRP A 72 6.28 3.60 -1.16
C TRP A 72 5.60 4.71 -0.35
N ILE A 73 6.39 5.54 0.33
CA ILE A 73 5.92 6.68 1.10
C ILE A 73 6.80 7.91 0.79
N ASP A 74 6.19 9.06 0.52
CA ASP A 74 6.89 10.34 0.35
C ASP A 74 7.14 10.99 1.72
N TYR A 75 8.37 10.88 2.21
CA TYR A 75 8.75 11.54 3.46
C TYR A 75 9.17 13.01 3.28
N SER A 76 9.22 13.52 2.05
CA SER A 76 9.57 14.92 1.78
C SER A 76 8.40 15.89 1.97
N LEU A 77 7.19 15.36 2.17
CA LEU A 77 5.99 16.16 2.37
C LEU A 77 5.88 16.66 3.80
N THR A 78 5.18 17.78 3.95
CA THR A 78 4.75 18.30 5.26
C THR A 78 3.25 18.14 5.41
N ALA A 79 2.78 18.15 6.66
CA ALA A 79 1.35 18.09 6.95
C ALA A 79 0.59 19.25 6.30
N GLU A 80 1.16 20.46 6.32
CA GLU A 80 0.58 21.67 5.74
C GLU A 80 0.42 21.54 4.23
N ARG A 81 1.41 20.95 3.55
CA ARG A 81 1.35 20.70 2.10
C ARG A 81 0.27 19.68 1.75
N ILE A 82 0.14 18.62 2.54
CA ILE A 82 -0.91 17.61 2.35
C ILE A 82 -2.29 18.22 2.58
N LEU A 83 -2.46 19.02 3.64
CA LEU A 83 -3.74 19.67 3.94
C LEU A 83 -4.14 20.72 2.89
N ALA A 84 -3.17 21.44 2.31
CA ALA A 84 -3.40 22.39 1.23
C ALA A 84 -3.74 21.72 -0.11
N THR A 85 -3.29 20.48 -0.33
CA THR A 85 -3.45 19.74 -1.59
C THR A 85 -3.75 18.26 -1.30
N PRO A 86 -4.95 17.92 -0.78
CA PRO A 86 -5.24 16.58 -0.24
C PRO A 86 -5.07 15.43 -1.23
N GLU A 87 -5.25 15.68 -2.52
CA GLU A 87 -5.04 14.73 -3.60
C GLU A 87 -3.61 14.18 -3.66
N ILE A 88 -2.61 14.92 -3.17
CA ILE A 88 -1.22 14.46 -3.12
C ILE A 88 -1.07 13.22 -2.24
N LEU A 89 -2.00 13.00 -1.31
CA LEU A 89 -1.96 11.86 -0.40
C LEU A 89 -2.06 10.50 -1.14
N LYS A 90 -2.75 10.47 -2.29
CA LYS A 90 -2.86 9.26 -3.13
C LYS A 90 -1.52 8.87 -3.76
N ASP A 91 -0.70 9.87 -4.05
CA ASP A 91 0.62 9.66 -4.61
C ASP A 91 1.67 9.53 -3.51
N SER A 92 1.42 10.09 -2.32
CA SER A 92 2.34 10.11 -1.17
C SER A 92 2.46 8.76 -0.45
N VAL A 93 1.42 7.92 -0.49
CA VAL A 93 1.46 6.56 0.09
C VAL A 93 0.78 5.59 -0.86
N ARG A 94 1.57 4.68 -1.46
CA ARG A 94 1.08 3.80 -2.53
C ARG A 94 1.87 2.48 -2.58
N PRO A 95 1.30 1.41 -3.13
CA PRO A 95 2.07 0.20 -3.41
C PRO A 95 3.05 0.47 -4.55
N LYS A 96 4.23 -0.17 -4.50
CA LYS A 96 5.19 -0.16 -5.61
C LYS A 96 4.70 -0.94 -6.82
N ALA A 97 3.78 -1.89 -6.61
CA ALA A 97 3.14 -2.70 -7.64
C ALA A 97 1.66 -2.90 -7.32
N GLY A 98 0.78 -2.75 -8.33
CA GLY A 98 -0.67 -2.80 -8.14
C GLY A 98 -1.33 -1.44 -8.39
N LYS A 99 -2.66 -1.42 -8.37
CA LYS A 99 -3.48 -0.22 -8.66
C LYS A 99 -4.70 -0.10 -7.75
N PHE A 100 -4.65 -0.71 -6.56
CA PHE A 100 -5.78 -0.84 -5.63
C PHE A 100 -7.00 -1.53 -6.25
N GLN A 101 -6.79 -2.53 -7.11
CA GLN A 101 -7.89 -3.30 -7.69
C GLN A 101 -8.42 -4.37 -6.73
N THR A 102 -7.54 -4.91 -5.89
CA THR A 102 -7.85 -5.94 -4.90
C THR A 102 -8.20 -5.35 -3.53
N TYR A 103 -7.82 -4.10 -3.25
CA TYR A 103 -8.20 -3.39 -2.03
C TYR A 103 -9.08 -2.15 -2.32
N PRO A 104 -10.42 -2.30 -2.39
CA PRO A 104 -11.33 -1.23 -2.81
C PRO A 104 -11.54 -0.14 -1.74
N HIS A 105 -11.06 -0.34 -0.51
CA HIS A 105 -11.26 0.60 0.60
C HIS A 105 -10.20 1.69 0.69
N HIS A 106 -9.20 1.68 -0.20
CA HIS A 106 -8.09 2.64 -0.20
C HIS A 106 -8.55 4.11 -0.10
N GLY A 107 -9.56 4.50 -0.89
CA GLY A 107 -10.07 5.88 -0.86
C GLY A 107 -10.66 6.29 0.50
N ARG A 108 -11.30 5.34 1.20
CA ARG A 108 -11.84 5.56 2.55
C ARG A 108 -10.73 5.68 3.58
N ASP A 109 -9.71 4.84 3.50
CA ASP A 109 -8.60 4.89 4.46
C ASP A 109 -7.80 6.20 4.31
N LEU A 110 -7.59 6.66 3.07
CA LEU A 110 -6.99 7.97 2.82
C LEU A 110 -7.83 9.14 3.34
N SER A 111 -9.16 9.08 3.22
CA SER A 111 -10.02 10.13 3.80
C SER A 111 -9.95 10.13 5.33
N ILE A 112 -9.93 8.95 5.96
CA ILE A 112 -9.77 8.83 7.42
C ILE A 112 -8.43 9.43 7.87
N LEU A 113 -7.34 9.14 7.16
CA LEU A 113 -6.03 9.72 7.43
C LEU A 113 -6.05 11.25 7.32
N LEU A 114 -6.62 11.79 6.24
CA LEU A 114 -6.74 13.23 6.05
C LEU A 114 -7.58 13.91 7.16
N ASP A 115 -8.69 13.27 7.56
CA ASP A 115 -9.54 13.78 8.63
C ASP A 115 -8.83 13.74 9.98
N ALA A 116 -8.01 12.71 10.25
CA ALA A 116 -7.16 12.67 11.43
C ALA A 116 -6.12 13.81 11.44
N MET A 117 -5.49 14.11 10.30
CA MET A 117 -4.56 15.24 10.17
C MET A 117 -5.26 16.58 10.46
N ARG A 118 -6.44 16.80 9.89
CA ARG A 118 -7.23 18.02 10.10
C ARG A 118 -7.61 18.19 11.55
N LYS A 119 -8.17 17.14 12.16
CA LYS A 119 -8.62 17.16 13.55
C LYS A 119 -7.47 17.47 14.50
N ALA A 120 -6.34 16.80 14.34
CA ALA A 120 -5.19 17.02 15.20
C ALA A 120 -4.63 18.45 15.06
N LYS A 121 -4.62 19.02 13.84
CA LYS A 121 -4.18 20.40 13.63
C LYS A 121 -5.15 21.45 14.18
N SER A 122 -6.47 21.22 14.13
CA SER A 122 -7.43 22.12 14.77
C SER A 122 -7.33 22.09 16.30
N GLU A 123 -7.06 20.92 16.88
CA GLU A 123 -6.88 20.78 18.34
C GLU A 123 -5.56 21.41 18.82
N ALA A 124 -4.52 21.38 17.98
CA ALA A 124 -3.22 21.99 18.28
C ALA A 124 -3.21 23.53 18.15
N ASP A 125 -4.14 24.13 17.39
CA ASP A 125 -4.24 25.58 17.18
C ASP A 125 -5.65 26.11 17.57
N PRO A 126 -5.95 26.20 18.88
CA PRO A 126 -7.27 26.66 19.35
C PRO A 126 -7.55 28.14 19.07
N ALA A 127 -6.61 28.88 18.49
CA ALA A 127 -6.75 30.30 18.16
C ALA A 127 -7.40 30.56 16.78
N ARG A 128 -7.79 29.50 16.06
CA ARG A 128 -8.40 29.57 14.72
C ARG A 128 -9.92 29.36 14.68
N ASP A 129 -10.56 29.13 15.82
CA ASP A 129 -12.02 29.02 15.96
C ASP A 129 -12.65 30.34 16.47
#